data_AF-A0A354YIW4-F1
#
_entry.id   AF-A0A354YIW4-F1
#
_cell.length_a   1.000
_cell.length_b   1.000
_cell.length_c   1.000
_cell.angle_alpha   90.00
_cell.angle_beta   90.00
_cell.angle_gamma   90.00
#
_symmetry.space_group_name_H-M   'P 1'
#
loop_
_entity.id
_entity.type
_entity.pdbx_description
1 polymer ?
#
loop_
_entity_poly.entity_id
_entity_poly.type
_entity_poly.pdbx_seq_one_letter_code
_entity_poly.pdbx_strand_id
1 'polypeptide(L)'
;MMFMKSVLRELPYLENWRWLSRRIRCALDPDEPRLIEHYLAEGRYLVCCTETSPWTVALTAFRLLLDTACDRMLPWHWRCLCLDQAWRPLLDLRNLDRQEQNQRWQPYALQLANCRLLPSISPDELMQGFDDE
;
A
#
# COMPACT_ATOMS: atom_id res chain seq x y z
N MET A 1 -30.20 -13.83 10.43
CA MET A 1 -29.56 -12.77 11.24
C MET A 1 -28.17 -13.21 11.75
N MET A 2 -27.32 -13.74 10.85
CA MET A 2 -25.99 -14.28 11.17
C MET A 2 -24.89 -13.48 10.44
N PHE A 3 -25.18 -13.00 9.23
CA PHE A 3 -24.35 -12.06 8.47
C PHE A 3 -23.99 -10.76 9.22
N MET A 4 -24.94 -10.13 9.91
CA MET A 4 -24.65 -8.88 10.65
C MET A 4 -23.64 -9.07 11.79
N LYS A 5 -23.56 -10.27 12.38
CA LYS A 5 -22.63 -10.54 13.50
C LYS A 5 -21.20 -10.78 13.02
N SER A 6 -20.97 -11.31 11.81
CA SER A 6 -19.61 -11.43 11.25
C SER A 6 -19.11 -10.06 10.81
N VAL A 7 -19.93 -9.29 10.09
CA VAL A 7 -19.58 -7.93 9.63
C VAL A 7 -19.14 -7.04 10.79
N LEU A 8 -19.86 -7.05 11.92
CA LEU A 8 -19.48 -6.26 13.11
C LEU A 8 -18.15 -6.69 13.76
N ARG A 9 -17.70 -7.93 13.58
CA ARG A 9 -16.39 -8.41 14.09
C ARG A 9 -15.24 -8.12 13.14
N GLU A 10 -15.51 -7.98 11.84
CA GLU A 10 -14.50 -7.71 10.81
C GLU A 10 -14.18 -6.21 10.68
N LEU A 11 -15.15 -5.35 11.01
CA LEU A 11 -15.01 -3.88 10.94
C LEU A 11 -13.75 -3.33 11.63
N PRO A 12 -13.38 -3.73 12.86
CA PRO A 12 -12.21 -3.16 13.53
C PRO A 12 -10.89 -3.47 12.81
N TYR A 13 -10.73 -4.67 12.26
CA TYR A 13 -9.52 -5.05 11.51
C TYR A 13 -9.43 -4.28 10.20
N LEU A 14 -10.55 -4.17 9.49
CA LEU A 14 -10.61 -3.46 8.22
C LEU A 14 -10.39 -1.95 8.40
N GLU A 15 -10.98 -1.35 9.43
CA GLU A 15 -10.80 0.06 9.78
C GLU A 15 -9.37 0.37 10.20
N ASN A 16 -8.77 -0.46 11.05
CA ASN A 16 -7.37 -0.31 11.43
C ASN A 16 -6.44 -0.36 10.21
N TRP A 17 -6.62 -1.36 9.36
CA TRP A 17 -5.79 -1.53 8.16
C TRP A 17 -5.98 -0.38 7.16
N ARG A 18 -7.21 0.13 7.00
CA ARG A 18 -7.49 1.33 6.19
C ARG A 18 -6.88 2.60 6.78
N TRP A 19 -6.88 2.75 8.10
CA TRP A 19 -6.25 3.89 8.75
C TRP A 19 -4.74 3.89 8.56
N LEU A 20 -4.09 2.73 8.71
CA LEU A 20 -2.67 2.56 8.39
C LEU A 20 -2.38 2.85 6.91
N SER A 21 -3.23 2.37 6.00
CA SER A 21 -3.13 2.67 4.58
C SER A 21 -3.15 4.17 4.31
N ARG A 22 -4.04 4.92 4.97
CA ARG A 22 -4.11 6.39 4.87
C ARG A 22 -2.85 7.06 5.39
N ARG A 23 -2.31 6.62 6.54
CA ARG A 23 -1.05 7.16 7.08
C ARG A 23 0.10 6.99 6.11
N ILE A 24 0.19 5.83 5.44
CA ILE A 24 1.20 5.57 4.42
C ILE A 24 0.99 6.47 3.20
N ARG A 25 -0.23 6.47 2.65
CA ARG A 25 -0.55 7.21 1.41
C ARG A 25 -0.29 8.71 1.55
N CYS A 26 -0.54 9.27 2.73
CA CYS A 26 -0.38 10.69 3.02
C CYS A 26 0.94 11.03 3.71
N ALA A 27 1.85 10.06 3.89
CA ALA A 27 3.11 10.24 4.61
C ALA A 27 2.93 11.00 5.96
N LEU A 28 1.96 10.58 6.79
CA LEU A 28 1.62 11.30 8.02
C LEU A 28 2.75 11.23 9.07
N ASP A 29 3.52 10.15 9.07
CA ASP A 29 4.68 9.94 9.95
C ASP A 29 5.85 9.34 9.13
N PRO A 30 6.45 10.11 8.21
CA PRO A 30 7.41 9.58 7.22
C PRO A 30 8.73 9.13 7.86
N ASP A 31 9.00 9.56 9.09
CA ASP A 31 10.20 9.21 9.85
C ASP A 31 10.00 7.95 10.72
N GLU A 32 8.82 7.33 10.68
CA GLU A 32 8.54 6.06 11.35
C GLU A 32 8.43 4.91 10.33
N PRO A 33 9.57 4.33 9.90
CA PRO A 33 9.58 3.30 8.85
C PRO A 33 8.85 2.01 9.25
N ARG A 34 8.70 1.74 10.56
CA ARG A 34 7.97 0.56 11.06
C ARG A 34 6.49 0.61 10.74
N LEU A 35 5.95 1.77 10.33
CA LEU A 35 4.57 1.90 9.87
C LEU A 35 4.24 0.95 8.72
N ILE A 36 5.15 0.77 7.75
CA ILE A 36 4.92 -0.14 6.61
C ILE A 36 4.92 -1.59 7.08
N GLU A 37 5.85 -1.97 7.96
CA GLU A 37 5.90 -3.31 8.54
C GLU A 37 4.62 -3.64 9.32
N HIS A 38 4.15 -2.68 10.12
CA HIS A 38 2.92 -2.80 10.86
C HIS A 38 1.71 -2.94 9.92
N TYR A 39 1.60 -2.09 8.89
CA TYR A 39 0.54 -2.21 7.88
C TYR A 39 0.52 -3.58 7.18
N LEU A 40 1.69 -4.12 6.81
CA LEU A 40 1.78 -5.45 6.20
C LEU A 40 1.43 -6.56 7.19
N ALA A 41 1.76 -6.40 8.48
CA ALA A 41 1.37 -7.35 9.54
C ALA A 41 -0.14 -7.34 9.80
N GLU A 42 -0.74 -6.16 9.92
CA GLU A 42 -2.19 -5.99 10.05
C GLU A 42 -2.95 -6.55 8.84
N GLY A 43 -2.37 -6.45 7.64
CA GLY A 43 -2.93 -7.12 6.45
C GLY A 43 -3.00 -8.64 6.60
N ARG A 44 -1.97 -9.28 7.19
CA ARG A 44 -2.01 -10.73 7.48
C ARG A 44 -3.06 -11.07 8.53
N TYR A 45 -3.19 -10.26 9.58
CA TYR A 45 -4.25 -10.43 10.58
C TYR A 45 -5.64 -10.28 9.96
N LEU A 46 -5.85 -9.29 9.08
CA LEU A 46 -7.11 -9.10 8.35
C LEU A 46 -7.48 -10.37 7.56
N VAL A 47 -6.53 -10.97 6.84
CA VAL A 47 -6.76 -12.23 6.13
C VAL A 47 -7.07 -13.39 7.09
N CYS A 48 -6.38 -13.48 8.22
CA CYS A 48 -6.60 -14.57 9.19
C CYS A 48 -7.92 -14.44 9.97
N CYS A 49 -8.42 -13.22 10.15
CA CYS A 49 -9.54 -12.93 11.05
C CYS A 49 -10.84 -12.58 10.32
N THR A 50 -10.84 -12.50 8.99
CA THR A 50 -11.99 -12.10 8.17
C THR A 50 -12.04 -12.93 6.88
N GLU A 51 -13.15 -12.86 6.14
CA GLU A 51 -13.26 -13.49 4.82
C GLU A 51 -12.54 -12.69 3.69
N THR A 52 -11.69 -11.72 4.05
CA THR A 52 -10.98 -10.90 3.06
C THR A 52 -9.95 -11.74 2.30
N SER A 53 -10.06 -11.75 0.97
CA SER A 53 -9.16 -12.50 0.10
C SER A 53 -7.68 -12.10 0.33
N PRO A 54 -6.77 -13.09 0.54
CA PRO A 54 -5.33 -12.84 0.64
C PRO A 54 -4.77 -12.12 -0.60
N TRP A 55 -5.28 -12.46 -1.78
CA TRP A 55 -4.90 -11.83 -3.03
C TRP A 55 -5.25 -10.35 -3.04
N THR A 56 -6.47 -10.01 -2.62
CA THR A 56 -6.94 -8.62 -2.52
C THR A 56 -6.05 -7.83 -1.55
N VAL A 57 -5.76 -8.37 -0.37
CA VAL A 57 -4.91 -7.69 0.62
C VAL A 57 -3.50 -7.44 0.07
N ALA A 58 -2.87 -8.46 -0.51
CA ALA A 58 -1.53 -8.32 -1.10
C ALA A 58 -1.51 -7.33 -2.26
N LEU A 59 -2.51 -7.38 -3.16
CA LEU A 59 -2.59 -6.46 -4.30
C LEU A 59 -2.83 -5.02 -3.86
N THR A 60 -3.73 -4.79 -2.90
CA THR A 60 -3.97 -3.47 -2.34
C THR A 60 -2.72 -2.91 -1.66
N ALA A 61 -2.00 -3.74 -0.90
CA ALA A 61 -0.75 -3.34 -0.27
C ALA A 61 0.33 -2.98 -1.31
N PHE A 62 0.50 -3.80 -2.35
CA PHE A 62 1.42 -3.51 -3.45
C PHE A 62 1.11 -2.16 -4.11
N ARG A 63 -0.16 -1.95 -4.49
CA ARG A 63 -0.60 -0.70 -5.13
C ARG A 63 -0.41 0.50 -4.22
N LEU A 64 -0.78 0.40 -2.95
CA LEU A 64 -0.56 1.47 -1.98
C LEU A 64 0.90 1.91 -1.96
N LEU A 65 1.84 0.95 -1.82
CA LEU A 65 3.26 1.27 -1.75
C LEU A 65 3.79 1.86 -3.06
N LEU A 66 3.39 1.30 -4.20
CA LEU A 66 3.84 1.79 -5.51
C LEU A 66 3.27 3.18 -5.84
N ASP A 67 1.98 3.40 -5.58
CA ASP A 67 1.32 4.69 -5.80
C ASP A 67 1.91 5.77 -4.88
N THR A 68 2.20 5.42 -3.62
CA THR A 68 2.85 6.33 -2.65
C THR A 68 4.28 6.64 -3.08
N ALA A 69 5.04 5.66 -3.58
CA ALA A 69 6.38 5.88 -4.11
C ALA A 69 6.38 6.83 -5.33
N CYS A 70 5.40 6.71 -6.21
CA CYS A 70 5.26 7.55 -7.40
C CYS A 70 4.76 8.97 -7.09
N ASP A 71 4.23 9.24 -5.91
CA ASP A 71 3.67 10.55 -5.57
C ASP A 71 4.76 11.59 -5.27
N ARG A 72 4.98 12.50 -6.24
CA ARG A 72 6.02 13.54 -6.13
C ARG A 72 5.73 14.62 -5.08
N MET A 73 4.51 14.66 -4.52
CA MET A 73 4.16 15.56 -3.42
C MET A 73 4.72 15.09 -2.08
N LEU A 74 5.13 13.82 -1.98
CA LEU A 74 5.61 13.24 -0.74
C LEU A 74 7.12 13.39 -0.57
N PRO A 75 7.63 13.33 0.69
CA PRO A 75 9.06 13.36 0.97
C PRO A 75 9.82 12.24 0.24
N TRP A 76 10.97 12.57 -0.34
CA TRP A 76 11.77 11.65 -1.13
C TRP A 76 12.12 10.36 -0.37
N HIS A 77 12.53 10.46 0.89
CA HIS A 77 12.90 9.29 1.70
C HIS A 77 11.74 8.33 1.91
N TRP A 78 10.54 8.86 2.16
CA TRP A 78 9.33 8.05 2.32
C TRP A 78 8.96 7.30 1.03
N ARG A 79 9.12 7.96 -0.11
CA ARG A 79 8.87 7.38 -1.44
C ARG A 79 9.85 6.25 -1.74
N CYS A 80 11.14 6.46 -1.47
CA CYS A 80 12.16 5.42 -1.58
C CYS A 80 11.82 4.22 -0.68
N LEU A 81 11.48 4.47 0.58
CA LEU A 81 11.12 3.41 1.52
C LEU A 81 9.90 2.61 1.04
N CYS A 82 8.85 3.26 0.53
CA CYS A 82 7.69 2.57 -0.02
C CYS A 82 8.07 1.66 -1.20
N LEU A 83 8.92 2.15 -2.12
CA LEU A 83 9.40 1.37 -3.25
C LEU A 83 10.23 0.15 -2.78
N ASP A 84 11.14 0.36 -1.83
CA ASP A 84 11.99 -0.68 -1.25
C ASP A 84 11.19 -1.76 -0.51
N GLN A 85 9.98 -1.46 -0.06
CA GLN A 85 9.11 -2.42 0.62
C GLN A 85 8.08 -3.08 -0.31
N ALA A 86 7.86 -2.55 -1.53
CA ALA A 86 6.83 -3.02 -2.46
C ALA A 86 7.08 -4.46 -2.98
N TRP A 87 8.31 -4.97 -2.92
CA TRP A 87 8.59 -6.35 -3.32
C TRP A 87 7.93 -7.38 -2.40
N ARG A 88 7.64 -7.04 -1.13
CA ARG A 88 7.06 -7.95 -0.14
C ARG A 88 5.64 -8.38 -0.53
N PRO A 89 4.67 -7.47 -0.75
CA PRO A 89 3.35 -7.87 -1.22
C PRO A 89 3.38 -8.47 -2.64
N LEU A 90 4.34 -8.08 -3.49
CA LEU A 90 4.53 -8.74 -4.79
C LEU A 90 4.96 -10.21 -4.65
N LEU A 91 5.83 -10.50 -3.68
CA LEU A 91 6.22 -11.88 -3.35
C LEU A 91 5.01 -12.67 -2.83
N ASP A 92 4.16 -12.06 -2.01
CA ASP A 92 2.92 -12.68 -1.54
C ASP A 92 1.99 -13.03 -2.73
N LEU A 93 1.78 -12.11 -3.66
CA LEU A 93 1.01 -12.36 -4.90
C LEU A 93 1.60 -13.54 -5.69
N ARG A 94 2.92 -13.55 -5.90
CA ARG A 94 3.60 -14.65 -6.61
C ARG A 94 3.38 -15.99 -5.91
N ASN A 95 3.46 -16.02 -4.58
CA ASN A 95 3.30 -17.25 -3.81
C ASN A 95 1.86 -17.76 -3.85
N LEU A 96 0.87 -16.86 -3.80
CA LEU A 96 -0.56 -17.20 -3.92
C LEU A 96 -0.87 -17.77 -5.32
N ASP A 97 -0.39 -17.12 -6.38
CA ASP A 97 -0.57 -17.61 -7.76
C ASP A 97 0.14 -18.93 -8.03
N ARG A 98 1.28 -19.20 -7.38
CA ARG A 98 2.00 -20.47 -7.51
C ARG A 98 1.15 -21.65 -7.04
N GLN A 99 0.32 -21.45 -6.00
CA GLN A 99 -0.60 -22.49 -5.52
C GLN A 99 -1.71 -22.77 -6.54
N GLU A 100 -2.14 -21.74 -7.26
CA GLU A 100 -3.21 -21.81 -8.27
C GLU A 100 -2.71 -22.08 -9.69
N GLN A 101 -1.40 -22.31 -9.89
CA GLN A 101 -0.73 -22.44 -11.20
C GLN A 101 -1.02 -21.27 -12.15
N ASN A 102 -1.20 -20.07 -11.61
CA ASN A 102 -1.52 -18.85 -12.34
C ASN A 102 -0.31 -17.91 -12.42
N GLN A 103 -0.42 -16.83 -13.21
CA GLN A 103 0.64 -15.85 -13.46
C GLN A 103 0.13 -14.40 -13.44
N ARG A 104 -1.00 -14.14 -12.77
CA ARG A 104 -1.58 -12.80 -12.58
C ARG A 104 -0.64 -11.81 -11.92
N TRP A 105 0.38 -12.27 -11.19
CA TRP A 105 1.37 -11.42 -10.54
C TRP A 105 2.37 -10.75 -11.51
N GLN A 106 2.59 -11.32 -12.70
CA GLN A 106 3.66 -10.89 -13.63
C GLN A 106 3.56 -9.43 -14.08
N PRO A 107 2.37 -8.89 -14.45
CA PRO A 107 2.26 -7.48 -14.82
C PRO A 107 2.69 -6.53 -13.69
N TYR A 108 2.43 -6.88 -12.43
CA TYR A 108 2.84 -6.08 -11.27
C TYR A 108 4.34 -6.13 -11.04
N ALA A 109 4.99 -7.25 -11.35
CA ALA A 109 6.44 -7.33 -11.33
C ALA A 109 7.09 -6.44 -12.40
N LEU A 110 6.51 -6.38 -13.60
CA LEU A 110 6.94 -5.46 -14.64
C LEU A 110 6.75 -4.00 -14.22
N GLN A 111 5.64 -3.68 -13.55
CA GLN A 111 5.41 -2.33 -13.01
C GLN A 111 6.48 -1.95 -11.99
N LEU A 112 6.79 -2.83 -11.04
CA LEU A 112 7.81 -2.57 -10.03
C LEU A 112 9.21 -2.42 -10.66
N ALA A 113 9.57 -3.32 -11.59
CA ALA A 113 10.86 -3.30 -12.26
C ALA A 113 11.08 -2.05 -13.13
N ASN A 114 10.01 -1.49 -13.69
CA ASN A 114 10.07 -0.28 -14.52
C ASN A 114 9.72 0.99 -13.76
N CYS A 115 9.46 0.93 -12.44
CA CYS A 115 9.16 2.10 -11.64
C CYS A 115 10.38 3.02 -11.58
N ARG A 116 10.22 4.26 -12.01
CA ARG A 116 11.25 5.30 -11.94
C ARG A 116 10.80 6.41 -11.02
N LEU A 117 11.55 6.64 -9.94
CA LEU A 117 11.28 7.74 -9.03
C LEU A 117 11.75 9.06 -9.66
N LEU A 118 10.79 9.91 -9.98
CA LEU A 118 11.05 11.31 -10.31
C LEU A 118 11.33 12.12 -9.03
N PRO A 119 12.18 13.16 -9.06
CA PRO A 119 12.40 14.03 -7.91
C PRO A 119 11.08 14.55 -7.32
N SER A 120 11.04 14.70 -6.00
CA SER A 120 9.93 15.38 -5.34
C SER A 120 9.81 16.81 -5.88
N ILE A 121 8.58 17.34 -5.85
CA ILE A 121 8.27 18.66 -6.40
C ILE A 121 9.08 19.73 -5.65
N SER A 122 9.61 20.69 -6.41
CA SER A 122 10.36 21.79 -5.82
C SER A 122 9.42 22.71 -5.03
N PRO A 123 9.94 23.44 -4.03
CA PRO A 123 9.14 24.44 -3.32
C PRO A 123 8.52 25.48 -4.26
N ASP A 124 9.21 25.86 -5.34
CA ASP A 124 8.73 26.84 -6.32
C ASP A 124 7.52 26.34 -7.13
N GLU A 125 7.49 25.05 -7.47
CA GLU A 125 6.35 24.43 -8.16
C GLU A 125 5.10 24.31 -7.26
N LEU A 126 5.27 24.26 -5.93
CA LEU A 126 4.15 24.23 -4.97
C LEU A 126 3.47 25.59 -4.81
N MET A 127 4.16 26.70 -5.12
CA MET A 127 3.65 28.06 -4.92
C MET A 127 2.79 28.57 -6.09
N GLN A 128 2.76 27.88 -7.24
CA GLN A 128 2.03 28.32 -8.44
C GLN A 128 0.49 28.26 -8.34
N GLY A 129 -0.06 27.95 -7.17
CA GLY A 129 -1.51 27.95 -6.91
C GLY A 129 -2.06 29.22 -6.26
N PHE A 130 -1.26 30.27 -6.08
CA PHE A 130 -1.66 31.52 -5.42
C PHE A 130 -1.87 32.72 -6.37
N ASP A 131 -1.70 32.54 -7.68
CA ASP A 131 -1.79 33.61 -8.68
C ASP A 131 -3.09 33.55 -9.51
N ASP A 132 -4.24 33.33 -8.86
CA ASP A 132 -5.56 33.59 -9.47
C ASP A 132 -6.27 34.69 -8.65
N GLU A 133 -6.34 35.90 -9.23
CA GLU A 133 -7.17 37.04 -8.80
C GLU A 133 -8.68 36.72 -8.77
#